data_AF-A0A8T3S4D1-F1
#
_entry.id   AF-A0A8T3S4D1-F1
#
_cell.length_a   1.000
_cell.length_b   1.000
_cell.length_c   1.000
_cell.angle_alpha   90.00
_cell.angle_beta   90.00
_cell.angle_gamma   90.00
#
_symmetry.space_group_name_H-M   'P 1'
#
loop_
_entity.id
_entity.type
_entity.pdbx_description
1 polymer ?
#
loop_
_entity_poly.entity_id
_entity_poly.type
_entity_poly.pdbx_seq_one_letter_code
_entity_poly.pdbx_strand_id
1 'polypeptide(L)'
;VVYFHRNLLGRGPWIHVVLGAILAGALGNLTDRLRFGYVVDFVSLGFGDTRFPTFNVADSAVVLGIGALVAYLTFVEQPRTAETAR
;
A
#
# COMPACT_ATOMS: atom_id res chain seq x y z
N VAL A 1 -13.48 -5.08 0.29
CA VAL A 1 -12.49 -6.10 0.75
C VAL A 1 -12.99 -7.52 0.49
N VAL A 2 -14.15 -7.94 1.02
CA VAL A 2 -14.68 -9.32 0.83
C VAL A 2 -14.96 -9.68 -0.64
N TYR A 3 -15.50 -8.75 -1.43
CA TYR A 3 -15.73 -8.99 -2.87
C TYR A 3 -14.44 -9.21 -3.68
N PHE A 4 -13.32 -8.63 -3.22
CA PHE A 4 -12.04 -8.68 -3.93
C PHE A 4 -11.27 -9.99 -3.69
N HIS A 5 -11.50 -10.64 -2.53
CA HIS A 5 -10.78 -11.85 -2.14
C HIS A 5 -10.97 -13.00 -3.15
N ARG A 6 -12.19 -13.15 -3.71
CA ARG A 6 -12.48 -14.23 -4.66
C ARG A 6 -11.77 -14.11 -6.02
N ASN A 7 -11.44 -12.89 -6.46
CA ASN A 7 -10.71 -12.66 -7.72
C ASN A 7 -9.17 -12.62 -7.53
N LEU A 8 -8.68 -12.58 -6.29
CA LEU A 8 -7.24 -12.54 -5.98
C LEU A 8 -6.62 -13.91 -5.72
N LEU A 9 -7.44 -14.93 -5.44
CA LEU A 9 -7.00 -16.30 -5.11
C LEU A 9 -6.22 -17.01 -6.24
N GLY A 10 -6.25 -16.48 -7.47
CA GLY A 10 -5.42 -16.96 -8.59
C GLY A 10 -4.09 -16.19 -8.79
N ARG A 11 -3.85 -15.13 -8.02
CA ARG A 11 -2.63 -14.31 -8.08
C ARG A 11 -1.71 -14.67 -6.91
N GLY A 12 -0.41 -14.79 -7.18
CA GLY A 12 0.57 -15.33 -6.23
C GLY A 12 0.57 -14.68 -4.84
N PRO A 13 1.15 -15.32 -3.81
CA PRO A 13 1.04 -14.90 -2.41
C PRO A 13 1.47 -13.44 -2.16
N TRP A 14 2.36 -12.91 -3.00
CA TRP A 14 2.82 -11.51 -2.97
C TRP A 14 1.69 -10.48 -3.00
N ILE A 15 0.62 -10.70 -3.78
CA ILE A 15 -0.47 -9.72 -3.87
C ILE A 15 -1.21 -9.58 -2.52
N HIS A 16 -1.29 -10.67 -1.77
CA HIS A 16 -1.96 -10.70 -0.48
C HIS A 16 -1.15 -9.95 0.58
N VAL A 17 0.18 -10.12 0.57
CA VAL A 17 1.09 -9.39 1.45
C VAL A 17 1.01 -7.88 1.17
N VAL A 18 1.04 -7.49 -0.10
CA VAL A 18 0.97 -6.09 -0.51
C VAL A 18 -0.36 -5.45 -0.10
N LEU A 19 -1.49 -6.10 -0.39
CA LEU A 19 -2.80 -5.59 0.01
C LEU A 19 -2.98 -5.58 1.53
N GLY A 20 -2.43 -6.57 2.22
CA GLY A 20 -2.38 -6.62 3.68
C GLY A 20 -1.62 -5.43 4.27
N ALA A 21 -0.46 -5.08 3.71
CA ALA A 21 0.33 -3.93 4.16
C ALA A 21 -0.44 -2.60 4.01
N ILE A 22 -1.07 -2.37 2.85
CA ILE A 22 -1.89 -1.16 2.61
C ILE A 22 -3.04 -1.09 3.61
N LEU A 23 -3.77 -2.19 3.79
CA LEU A 23 -4.91 -2.25 4.69
C LEU A 23 -4.47 -2.05 6.15
N ALA A 24 -3.38 -2.69 6.58
CA ALA A 24 -2.85 -2.57 7.93
C ALA A 24 -2.42 -1.12 8.24
N GLY A 25 -1.74 -0.44 7.31
CA GLY A 25 -1.39 0.97 7.49
C GLY A 25 -2.61 1.90 7.57
N ALA A 26 -3.59 1.71 6.68
CA ALA A 26 -4.83 2.48 6.74
C ALA A 26 -5.60 2.27 8.06
N LEU A 27 -5.68 1.02 8.54
CA LEU A 27 -6.30 0.68 9.81
C LEU A 27 -5.52 1.21 11.01
N GLY A 28 -4.18 1.25 10.96
CA GLY A 28 -3.34 1.85 11.99
C GLY A 28 -3.66 3.33 12.20
N ASN A 29 -3.60 4.13 11.13
CA ASN A 29 -3.94 5.55 11.18
C ASN A 29 -5.40 5.80 11.58
N LEU A 30 -6.34 4.94 11.15
CA LEU A 30 -7.73 5.02 11.61
C LEU A 30 -7.85 4.74 13.11
N THR A 31 -7.15 3.72 13.61
CA THR A 31 -7.17 3.36 15.03
C THR A 31 -6.64 4.49 15.90
N ASP A 32 -5.56 5.16 15.46
CA ASP A 32 -5.02 6.32 16.16
C ASP A 32 -6.04 7.45 16.23
N ARG A 33 -6.71 7.76 15.12
CA ARG A 33 -7.78 8.78 15.10
C ARG A 33 -8.95 8.43 16.02
N LEU A 34 -9.33 7.15 16.11
CA LEU A 34 -10.41 6.73 16.99
C LEU A 34 -10.02 6.78 18.47
N ARG A 35 -8.75 6.52 18.80
CA ARG A 35 -8.27 6.49 20.20
C ARG A 35 -7.84 7.85 20.73
N PHE A 36 -7.17 8.64 19.89
CA PHE A 36 -6.50 9.87 20.29
C PHE A 36 -7.09 11.12 19.62
N GLY A 37 -7.90 10.97 18.57
CA GLY A 37 -8.44 12.08 17.78
C GLY A 37 -7.49 12.62 16.70
N TYR A 38 -6.25 12.13 16.64
CA TYR A 38 -5.24 12.49 15.66
C TYR A 38 -4.30 11.32 15.38
N VAL A 39 -3.47 11.44 14.35
CA VAL A 39 -2.44 10.46 13.98
C VAL A 39 -1.10 10.87 14.58
N VAL A 40 -0.35 9.93 15.14
CA VAL A 40 0.96 10.21 15.73
C VAL A 40 2.05 10.06 14.67
N ASP A 41 2.63 11.19 14.27
CA ASP A 41 3.80 11.23 13.38
C ASP A 41 5.09 11.34 14.20
N PHE A 42 6.05 10.47 13.92
CA PHE A 42 7.30 10.39 14.71
C PHE A 42 8.57 10.32 13.86
N VAL A 43 8.47 10.07 12.56
CA VAL A 43 9.62 10.04 11.64
C VAL A 43 9.75 11.40 10.96
N SER A 44 10.83 12.12 11.28
CA SER A 44 11.18 13.39 10.63
C SER A 44 12.48 13.23 9.85
N LEU A 45 12.42 13.42 8.53
CA LEU A 45 13.58 13.35 7.65
C LEU A 45 13.82 14.73 7.02
N GLY A 46 15.07 15.13 6.87
CA GLY A 46 15.44 16.39 6.24
C GLY A 46 16.96 16.54 6.12
N PHE A 47 17.38 17.42 5.23
CA PHE A 47 18.78 17.79 5.04
C PHE A 47 18.91 19.30 4.88
N GLY A 48 19.70 19.94 5.74
CA GLY A 48 19.75 21.40 5.84
C GLY A 48 18.39 21.99 6.16
N ASP A 49 17.99 23.03 5.41
CA ASP A 49 16.70 23.72 5.57
C ASP A 49 15.54 22.97 4.90
N THR A 50 15.82 21.94 4.09
CA THR A 50 14.81 21.15 3.41
C THR A 50 14.36 20.00 4.29
N ARG A 51 13.08 19.98 4.68
CA ARG A 51 12.46 18.87 5.42
C ARG A 51 11.40 18.16 4.60
N PHE A 52 11.45 16.84 4.64
CA PHE A 52 10.35 16.01 4.21
C PHE A 52 9.21 16.10 5.24
N PRO A 53 7.94 16.03 4.82
CA PRO A 53 6.82 15.95 5.75
C PRO A 53 7.04 14.84 6.78
N THR A 54 6.65 15.09 8.02
CA THR A 54 6.77 14.08 9.08
C THR A 54 5.78 12.96 8.79
N PHE A 55 6.15 11.71 9.06
CA PHE A 55 5.31 10.55 8.76
C PHE A 55 5.46 9.46 9.82
N ASN A 56 4.67 8.40 9.69
CA ASN A 56 4.72 7.25 10.58
C ASN A 56 4.89 5.91 9.82
N VAL A 57 4.93 4.81 10.58
CA VAL A 57 5.06 3.46 10.01
C VAL A 57 3.83 3.05 9.20
N ALA A 58 2.64 3.52 9.57
CA ALA A 58 1.41 3.25 8.81
C ALA A 58 1.43 3.90 7.42
N ASP A 59 1.92 5.14 7.31
CA ASP A 59 2.13 5.82 6.03
C ASP A 59 3.16 5.08 5.18
N SER A 60 4.25 4.62 5.79
CA SER A 60 5.29 3.84 5.11
C SER A 60 4.73 2.52 4.55
N ALA A 61 3.90 1.82 5.33
CA ALA A 61 3.24 0.58 4.89
C ALA A 61 2.31 0.81 3.70
N VAL A 62 1.56 1.92 3.71
CA VAL A 62 0.68 2.30 2.60
C VAL A 62 1.48 2.66 1.36
N VAL A 63 2.50 3.52 1.47
CA VAL A 63 3.32 3.97 0.34
C VAL A 63 4.08 2.81 -0.29
N LEU A 64 4.76 1.99 0.51
CA LEU A 64 5.50 0.83 0.00
C LEU A 64 4.56 -0.23 -0.57
N GLY A 65 3.40 -0.45 0.05
CA GLY A 65 2.38 -1.36 -0.45
C GLY A 65 1.84 -0.91 -1.81
N ILE A 66 1.47 0.37 -1.96
CA ILE A 66 1.00 0.91 -3.25
C ILE A 66 2.11 0.82 -4.31
N GLY A 67 3.35 1.18 -3.96
CA GLY A 67 4.49 1.07 -4.87
C GLY A 67 4.73 -0.36 -5.35
N ALA A 68 4.68 -1.34 -4.44
CA ALA A 68 4.80 -2.76 -4.77
C ALA A 68 3.61 -3.26 -5.61
N LEU A 69 2.39 -2.78 -5.34
CA LEU A 69 1.20 -3.15 -6.11
C LEU A 69 1.32 -2.65 -7.56
N VAL A 70 1.72 -1.40 -7.75
CA VAL A 70 1.95 -0.82 -9.08
C VAL A 70 3.03 -1.61 -9.79
N ALA A 71 4.18 -1.85 -9.14
CA ALA A 71 5.27 -2.63 -9.74
C ALA A 71 4.85 -4.06 -10.13
N TYR A 72 4.05 -4.73 -9.29
CA TYR A 72 3.50 -6.05 -9.60
C TYR A 72 2.60 -5.99 -10.85
N LEU A 73 1.70 -5.01 -10.92
CA LEU A 73 0.79 -4.86 -12.06
C LEU A 73 1.49 -4.44 -13.35
N THR A 74 2.60 -3.70 -13.29
CA THR A 74 3.31 -3.25 -14.49
C THR A 74 4.35 -4.26 -15.00
N PHE A 75 5.05 -4.95 -14.10
CA PHE A 75 6.20 -5.80 -14.46
C PHE A 75 5.92 -7.30 -14.37
N VAL A 76 4.98 -7.72 -13.52
CA VAL A 76 4.68 -9.15 -13.30
C VAL A 76 3.41 -9.56 -14.04
N GLU A 77 2.35 -8.77 -13.90
CA GLU A 77 1.06 -9.05 -14.54
C GLU A 77 0.95 -8.33 -15.90
N GLN A 78 1.49 -8.92 -16.97
CA GLN A 78 1.31 -8.38 -18.32
C GLN A 78 -0.19 -8.45 -18.73
N PRO A 79 -0.78 -7.35 -19.26
CA PRO A 79 -2.14 -7.40 -19.76
C PRO A 79 -2.24 -8.38 -20.93
N ARG A 80 -3.07 -9.42 -20.80
CA ARG A 80 -3.38 -10.41 -21.86
C ARG A 80 -4.24 -9.83 -23.00
N THR A 81 -4.01 -8.57 -23.40
CA THR A 81 -4.91 -7.87 -24.32
C THR A 81 -4.42 -7.86 -25.77
N ALA A 82 -3.34 -8.58 -26.10
CA ALA A 82 -2.80 -8.61 -27.47
C ALA A 82 -3.01 -9.93 -28.23
N GLU A 83 -3.54 -10.99 -27.60
CA GLU A 83 -3.58 -12.33 -28.21
C GLU A 83 -4.97 -12.75 -28.75
N THR A 84 -6.04 -12.04 -28.38
CA THR A 84 -7.41 -12.36 -28.88
C THR A 84 -7.77 -11.62 -30.20
N ALA A 85 -6.81 -10.96 -30.85
CA ALA A 85 -7.02 -10.22 -32.09
C ALA A 85 -6.23 -10.78 -33.29
N ARG A 86 -5.85 -12.06 -33.26
CA ARG A 86 -5.27 -12.79 -34.40
C ARG A 86 -6.17 -13.94 -34.81
#